data_AF-A0A948ALU7-F1
#
_entry.id   AF-A0A948ALU7-F1
#
_cell.length_a   1.000
_cell.length_b   1.000
_cell.length_c   1.000
_cell.angle_alpha   90.00
_cell.angle_beta   90.00
_cell.angle_gamma   90.00
#
_symmetry.space_group_name_H-M   'P 1'
#
loop_
_entity.id
_entity.type
_entity.pdbx_description
1 polymer ?
#
loop_
_entity_poly.entity_id
_entity_poly.type
_entity_poly.pdbx_seq_one_letter_code
_entity_poly.pdbx_strand_id
1 'polypeptide(L)' 'MRYWLMKSEPAEFSIDDLAKEGHVAWFGVRNYQARNFMRDQMRVGDG' A
#
# COMPACT_ATOMS: atom_id res chain seq x y z
N MET A 1 -9.25 -14.54 -2.19
CA MET A 1 -8.47 -13.47 -1.54
C MET A 1 -7.05 -13.56 -2.00
N ARG A 2 -6.47 -12.43 -2.42
CA ARG A 2 -5.03 -12.30 -2.64
C ARG A 2 -4.44 -11.53 -1.47
N TYR A 3 -3.19 -11.84 -1.15
CA TYR A 3 -2.45 -11.18 -0.09
C TYR A 3 -1.33 -10.35 -0.72
N TRP A 4 -1.07 -9.19 -0.12
CA TRP A 4 -0.11 -8.22 -0.62
C TRP A 4 0.79 -7.74 0.51
N LEU A 5 2.04 -7.45 0.18
CA LEU A 5 2.99 -6.83 1.11
C LEU A 5 3.41 -5.48 0.53
N MET A 6 3.05 -4.42 1.25
CA MET A 6 3.41 -3.05 0.92
C MET A 6 4.56 -2.61 1.83
N LYS A 7 5.55 -1.90 1.27
CA LYS A 7 6.72 -1.44 2.01
C LYS A 7 6.67 0.08 2.13
N SER A 8 6.89 0.57 3.35
CA SER A 8 7.03 1.99 3.66
C SER A 8 8.22 2.17 4.59
N GLU A 9 8.94 3.28 4.45
CA GLU A 9 9.98 3.65 5.41
C GLU A 9 9.30 4.20 6.68
N PRO A 10 9.58 3.66 7.89
CA PRO A 10 8.88 4.07 9.11
C PRO A 10 9.06 5.55 9.47
N ALA A 11 10.15 6.17 9.01
CA ALA A 11 10.41 7.59 9.21
C ALA A 11 9.55 8.49 8.30
N GLU A 12 9.02 7.96 7.20
CA GLU A 12 8.12 8.69 6.29
C GLU A 12 6.65 8.41 6.65
N PHE A 13 6.29 7.13 6.78
CA PHE A 13 4.95 6.71 7.17
C PHE A 13 4.98 5.30 7.78
N SER A 14 4.70 5.21 9.07
CA SER A 14 4.75 3.95 9.83
C SER A 14 3.37 3.27 9.92
N ILE A 15 3.36 2.04 10.43
CA ILE A 15 2.10 1.33 10.73
C ILE A 15 1.31 2.02 11.85
N ASP A 16 1.99 2.68 12.79
CA ASP A 16 1.36 3.42 13.88
C ASP A 16 0.66 4.68 13.36
N ASP A 17 1.20 5.29 12.31
CA ASP A 17 0.56 6.44 11.65
C ASP A 17 -0.70 6.00 10.90
N LEU A 18 -0.63 4.85 10.21
CA LEU A 18 -1.81 4.25 9.59
C LEU A 18 -2.89 3.90 10.62
N ALA A 19 -2.50 3.37 11.79
CA ALA A 19 -3.45 3.05 12.85
C ALA A 19 -4.17 4.29 13.41
N LYS A 20 -3.51 5.46 13.41
CA LYS A 20 -4.11 6.73 13.83
C LYS A 20 -5.02 7.33 12.76
N GLU A 21 -4.62 7.29 11.49
CA GLU A 21 -5.37 7.90 10.38
C GLU A 21 -6.53 7.02 9.86
N GLY A 22 -6.42 5.70 10.03
CA GLY A 22 -7.41 4.71 9.58
C GLY A 22 -7.35 4.42 8.08
N HIS A 23 -7.15 5.44 7.23
CA HIS A 23 -6.94 5.26 5.80
C HIS A 23 -5.93 6.28 5.24
N VAL A 24 -5.15 5.86 4.26
CA VAL A 24 -4.20 6.75 3.56
C VAL A 24 -4.15 6.41 2.07
N ALA A 25 -3.93 7.42 1.23
CA ALA A 25 -3.63 7.19 -0.17
C ALA A 25 -2.20 6.63 -0.31
N TRP A 26 -2.04 5.51 -1.02
CA TRP A 26 -0.71 4.94 -1.27
C TRP A 26 -0.07 5.56 -2.52
N PHE A 27 0.78 6.56 -2.31
CA PHE A 27 1.48 7.28 -3.38
C PHE A 27 2.98 6.92 -3.43
N GLY A 28 3.74 7.59 -4.30
CA GLY A 28 5.21 7.44 -4.33
C GLY A 28 5.74 6.21 -5.06
N VAL A 29 4.90 5.28 -5.52
CA VAL A 29 5.36 4.10 -6.27
C VAL A 29 5.96 4.52 -7.63
N ARG A 30 7.25 4.24 -7.82
CA ARG A 30 8.00 4.51 -9.08
C ARG A 30 8.48 3.24 -9.77
N ASN A 31 8.18 2.06 -9.21
CA ASN A 31 8.42 0.78 -9.88
C ASN A 31 7.22 0.41 -10.76
N TYR A 32 7.46 0.18 -12.06
CA TYR A 32 6.41 -0.12 -13.02
C TYR A 32 5.63 -1.41 -12.70
N GLN A 33 6.30 -2.45 -12.21
CA GLN A 33 5.68 -3.72 -11.89
C GLN A 33 4.77 -3.59 -10.65
N ALA A 34 5.26 -2.94 -9.60
CA ALA A 34 4.47 -2.66 -8.39
C ALA A 34 3.22 -1.82 -8.73
N ARG A 35 3.37 -0.79 -9.57
CA ARG A 35 2.25 0.01 -10.06
C ARG A 35 1.22 -0.85 -10.80
N ASN A 36 1.67 -1.75 -11.68
CA ASN A 36 0.77 -2.62 -12.43
C ASN A 36 0.06 -3.63 -11.51
N PHE A 37 0.72 -4.14 -10.46
CA PHE A 37 0.04 -4.96 -9.43
C PHE A 37 -1.09 -4.19 -8.74
N MET A 38 -0.81 -2.95 -8.31
CA MET A 38 -1.82 -2.10 -7.66
C MET A 38 -3.00 -1.76 -8.57
N ARG A 39 -2.74 -1.52 -9.86
CA ARG A 39 -3.78 -1.12 -10.83
C ARG A 39 -4.61 -2.30 -11.33
N ASP A 40 -3.95 -3.40 -11.70
CA ASP A 40 -4.58 -4.46 -12.51
C ASP A 40 -5.05 -5.65 -11.67
N GLN A 41 -4.48 -5.85 -10.48
CA GLN A 41 -4.67 -7.08 -9.71
C GLN A 41 -5.25 -6.87 -8.31
N MET A 42 -4.90 -5.78 -7.62
CA MET A 42 -5.47 -5.48 -6.30
C MET A 42 -6.97 -5.19 -6.40
N ARG A 43 -7.74 -5.71 -5.46
CA ARG A 43 -9.17 -5.46 -5.33
C ARG A 43 -9.51 -4.97 -3.92
N VAL A 44 -10.57 -4.17 -3.80
CA VAL A 44 -11.11 -3.77 -2.50
C VAL A 44 -11.49 -5.03 -1.71
N GLY A 45 -11.01 -5.12 -0.47
CA GLY A 45 -11.18 -6.30 0.38
C GLY A 45 -10.10 -7.37 0.25
N ASP A 46 -9.07 -7.17 -0.59
CA ASP A 46 -7.84 -7.95 -0.48
C ASP A 46 -7.11 -7.59 0.82
N GLY A 47 -6.61 -8.61 1.54
CA GLY A 47 -6.02 -8.47 2.87
C GLY A 47 -5.80 -9.82 3.52
#